data_AF-A0A9E2FXM5-F1
#
_entry.id   AF-A0A9E2FXM5-F1
#
_cell.length_a   1.000
_cell.length_b   1.000
_cell.length_c   1.000
_cell.angle_alpha   90.00
_cell.angle_beta   90.00
_cell.angle_gamma   90.00
#
_symmetry.space_group_name_H-M   'P 1'
#
loop_
_entity.id
_entity.type
_entity.pdbx_description
1 polymer ?
#
loop_
_entity_poly.entity_id
_entity_poly.type
_entity_poly.pdbx_seq_one_letter_code
_entity_poly.pdbx_strand_id
1 'polypeptide(L)'
;MMFVPGGVSVYLAAGATDMRKSIDGLSIMVSQALNFDPFSGHLFVFSNRRRNMVKMLYWDRNGFCLWQKRLEKDRFRWPESGHKV
;
A
#
# COMPACT_ATOMS: atom_id res chain seq x y z
N MET A 1 3.73 17.56 -4.03
CA MET A 1 3.62 17.48 -2.55
C MET A 1 2.39 16.64 -2.25
N MET A 2 2.53 15.55 -1.50
CA MET A 2 1.39 14.72 -1.11
C MET A 2 0.61 15.49 -0.04
N PHE A 3 -0.57 15.98 -0.36
CA PHE A 3 -1.46 16.56 0.65
C PHE A 3 -2.19 15.41 1.32
N VAL A 4 -1.79 15.07 2.55
CA VAL A 4 -2.48 14.08 3.38
C VAL A 4 -3.41 14.87 4.30
N PRO A 5 -4.72 14.96 3.99
CA PRO A 5 -5.66 15.63 4.89
C PRO A 5 -5.68 14.96 6.27
N GLY A 6 -6.05 15.71 7.30
CA GLY A 6 -6.24 15.14 8.64
C GLY A 6 -7.29 14.02 8.61
N GLY A 7 -7.03 12.92 9.35
CA GLY A 7 -7.93 11.77 9.42
C GLY A 7 -7.61 10.62 8.45
N VAL A 8 -6.50 10.68 7.72
CA VAL A 8 -6.04 9.58 6.86
C VAL A 8 -5.33 8.51 7.70
N SER A 9 -5.92 7.31 7.75
CA SER A 9 -5.27 6.11 8.28
C SER A 9 -4.31 5.49 7.26
N VAL A 10 -3.20 4.93 7.76
CA VAL A 10 -2.24 4.17 6.96
C VAL A 10 -2.39 2.69 7.30
N TYR A 11 -2.77 1.90 6.30
CA TYR A 11 -2.91 0.45 6.41
C TYR A 11 -1.74 -0.23 5.73
N LEU A 12 -1.02 -1.05 6.49
CA LEU A 12 0.09 -1.84 5.98
C LEU A 12 -0.37 -3.26 5.65
N ALA A 13 -0.18 -3.69 4.41
CA ALA A 13 -0.36 -5.09 4.05
C ALA A 13 0.83 -5.91 4.59
N ALA A 14 0.60 -6.64 5.70
CA ALA A 14 1.62 -7.49 6.30
C ALA A 14 2.09 -8.59 5.34
N GLY A 15 3.36 -8.99 5.46
CA GLY A 15 3.95 -10.01 4.58
C GLY A 15 4.37 -9.44 3.21
N ALA A 16 4.14 -10.20 2.14
CA ALA A 16 4.63 -9.87 0.82
C ALA A 16 3.50 -9.78 -0.20
N THR A 17 3.50 -8.70 -0.97
CA THR A 17 2.58 -8.47 -2.08
C THR A 17 3.32 -8.58 -3.42
N ASP A 18 2.65 -9.14 -4.42
CA ASP A 18 3.13 -9.13 -5.79
C ASP A 18 3.07 -7.70 -6.38
N MET A 19 4.24 -7.06 -6.46
CA MET A 19 4.40 -5.69 -6.95
C MET A 19 4.21 -5.54 -8.47
N ARG A 20 3.96 -6.61 -9.23
CA ARG A 20 3.56 -6.49 -10.65
C ARG A 20 2.16 -5.87 -10.79
N LYS A 21 1.33 -5.97 -9.75
CA LYS A 21 0.01 -5.36 -9.70
C LYS A 21 0.13 -3.82 -9.75
N SER A 22 -0.63 -3.21 -10.65
CA SER A 22 -0.83 -1.76 -10.73
C SER A 22 -2.08 -1.38 -9.94
N ILE A 23 -2.69 -0.23 -10.24
CA ILE A 23 -3.87 0.32 -9.57
C ILE A 23 -4.99 -0.73 -9.41
N ASP A 24 -5.49 -1.32 -10.50
CA ASP A 24 -6.65 -2.22 -10.44
C ASP A 24 -6.35 -3.50 -9.65
N GLY A 25 -5.16 -4.06 -9.83
CA GLY A 25 -4.75 -5.26 -9.10
C GLY A 25 -4.58 -5.01 -7.60
N LEU A 26 -4.10 -3.83 -7.22
CA LEU A 26 -3.96 -3.46 -5.82
C LEU A 26 -5.29 -3.02 -5.20
N SER A 27 -6.18 -2.35 -5.94
CA SER A 27 -7.50 -1.98 -5.44
C SER A 27 -8.38 -3.21 -5.16
N ILE A 28 -8.30 -4.24 -6.01
CA ILE A 28 -8.92 -5.54 -5.75
C ILE A 28 -8.34 -6.19 -4.49
N MET A 29 -7.02 -6.07 -4.25
CA MET A 29 -6.41 -6.59 -3.03
C MET A 29 -6.91 -5.86 -1.78
N VAL A 30 -7.07 -4.53 -1.84
CA VAL A 30 -7.64 -3.74 -0.74
C VAL A 30 -9.07 -4.22 -0.43
N SER A 31 -9.91 -4.35 -1.45
CA SER A 31 -11.31 -4.72 -1.27
C SER A 31 -11.50 -6.18 -0.86
N GLN A 32 -10.80 -7.13 -1.50
CA GLN A 32 -11.04 -8.55 -1.29
C GLN A 32 -10.16 -9.19 -0.20
N ALA A 33 -8.88 -8.81 -0.12
CA ALA A 33 -7.94 -9.44 0.81
C ALA A 33 -7.85 -8.70 2.14
N LEU A 34 -7.90 -7.36 2.11
CA LEU A 34 -7.84 -6.54 3.32
C LEU A 34 -9.23 -6.15 3.84
N ASN A 35 -10.29 -6.35 3.05
CA ASN A 35 -11.68 -6.01 3.39
C ASN A 35 -11.87 -4.53 3.77
N PHE A 36 -11.16 -3.64 3.08
CA PHE A 36 -11.32 -2.18 3.20
C PHE A 36 -11.92 -1.59 1.93
N ASP A 37 -12.47 -0.39 2.04
CA ASP A 37 -12.90 0.39 0.89
C ASP A 37 -11.68 1.07 0.21
N PRO A 38 -11.32 0.71 -1.05
CA PRO A 38 -10.25 1.36 -1.77
C PRO A 38 -10.51 2.84 -2.10
N PHE A 39 -11.77 3.30 -2.05
CA PHE A 39 -12.17 4.68 -2.33
C PHE A 39 -12.17 5.60 -1.09
N SER A 40 -11.90 5.04 0.10
CA SER A 40 -11.95 5.74 1.39
C SER A 40 -10.98 6.94 1.54
N GLY A 41 -10.02 7.11 0.63
CA GLY A 41 -8.95 8.10 0.75
C GLY A 41 -7.85 7.71 1.75
N HIS A 42 -7.95 6.52 2.35
CA HIS A 42 -6.89 5.95 3.18
C HIS A 42 -5.70 5.49 2.34
N LEU A 43 -4.55 5.35 3.01
CA LEU A 43 -3.31 4.89 2.39
C LEU A 43 -3.10 3.40 2.60
N PHE A 44 -3.04 2.65 1.50
CA PHE A 44 -2.75 1.23 1.52
C PHE A 44 -1.32 0.99 1.04
N VAL A 45 -0.47 0.50 1.95
CA VAL A 45 0.97 0.35 1.72
C VAL A 45 1.31 -1.12 1.58
N PHE A 46 2.00 -1.46 0.50
CA PHE A 46 2.39 -2.81 0.15
C PHE A 46 3.90 -2.89 -0.03
N SER A 47 4.49 -4.05 0.29
CA SER A 47 5.91 -4.33 0.05
C SER A 47 6.10 -5.64 -0.71
N ASN A 48 7.16 -5.72 -1.53
CA ASN A 48 7.55 -7.01 -2.12
C ASN A 48 8.22 -7.94 -1.10
N ARG A 49 8.37 -9.22 -1.47
CA ARG A 49 9.07 -10.24 -0.65
C ARG A 49 10.50 -9.87 -0.29
N ARG A 50 11.22 -9.15 -1.17
CA ARG A 50 12.59 -8.69 -0.91
C ARG A 50 12.62 -7.48 0.03
N ARG A 51 11.48 -6.87 0.34
CA ARG A 51 11.34 -5.66 1.13
C ARG A 51 12.16 -4.48 0.62
N ASN A 52 12.46 -4.43 -0.68
CA ASN A 52 13.20 -3.31 -1.28
C ASN A 52 12.31 -2.44 -2.18
N MET A 53 11.02 -2.77 -2.30
CA MET A 53 10.06 -1.99 -3.05
C MET A 53 8.79 -1.82 -2.23
N VAL A 54 8.31 -0.59 -2.18
CA VAL A 54 7.03 -0.22 -1.57
C VAL A 54 6.14 0.46 -2.62
N LYS A 55 4.86 0.12 -2.59
CA LYS A 55 3.80 0.84 -3.29
C LYS A 55 2.79 1.39 -2.29
N MET A 56 2.32 2.60 -2.53
CA MET A 56 1.23 3.23 -1.77
C MET A 56 0.08 3.54 -2.72
N LEU A 57 -1.07 2.92 -2.47
CA LEU A 57 -2.32 3.16 -3.20
C LEU A 57 -3.25 4.01 -2.34
N TYR A 58 -3.87 5.03 -2.93
CA TYR A 58 -4.94 5.81 -2.32
C TYR A 58 -5.86 6.39 -3.40
N TRP A 59 -7.10 6.68 -3.01
CA TRP A 59 -8.03 7.44 -3.82
C TRP A 59 -7.88 8.94 -3.49
N ASP A 60 -7.62 9.76 -4.49
CA ASP A 60 -7.63 11.22 -4.38
C ASP A 60 -8.79 11.77 -5.21
N ARG A 61 -9.80 12.32 -4.54
CA ARG A 61 -11.01 13.01 -5.08
C ARG A 61 -11.70 12.29 -6.24
N ASN A 62 -11.07 12.26 -7.42
CA ASN A 62 -11.58 11.75 -8.68
C ASN A 62 -10.78 10.57 -9.27
N GLY A 63 -9.73 10.07 -8.59
CA GLY A 63 -8.91 9.01 -9.16
C GLY A 63 -7.98 8.30 -8.19
N PHE A 64 -7.53 7.13 -8.60
CA PHE A 64 -6.49 6.41 -7.89
C PHE A 64 -5.11 7.02 -8.15
N CYS A 65 -4.36 7.16 -7.07
CA CYS A 65 -2.96 7.54 -7.09
C CYS A 65 -2.11 6.37 -6.61
N LEU A 66 -1.04 6.07 -7.36
CA LEU A 66 -0.08 5.03 -7.01
C LEU A 66 1.31 5.64 -6.91
N TRP A 67 1.86 5.65 -5.71
CA TRP A 67 3.27 5.98 -5.50
C TRP A 67 4.10 4.71 -5.38
N GLN A 68 5.32 4.74 -5.92
CA GLN A 68 6.27 3.63 -5.84
C GLN A 68 7.66 4.14 -5.44
N LYS A 69 8.29 3.45 -4.50
CA LYS A 69 9.72 3.61 -4.21
C LYS A 69 10.42 2.27 -4.20
N ARG A 70 11.57 2.25 -4.87
CA ARG A 70 12.50 1.12 -4.89
C ARG A 70 13.81 1.58 -4.27
N LEU A 71 14.34 0.78 -3.36
CA LEU A 71 15.67 0.95 -2.80
C LEU A 71 16.66 0.17 -3.65
N GLU A 72 17.74 0.83 -4.07
CA GLU A 72 18.85 0.20 -4.80
C GLU A 72 19.77 -0.59 -3.87
N LYS A 73 19.90 -0.11 -2.63
CA LYS A 73 20.60 -0.77 -1.51
C LYS A 73 19.67 -0.71 -0.30
N ASP A 74 19.73 -1.71 0.57
CA ASP A 74 18.89 -1.89 1.77
C ASP A 74 17.46 -2.43 1.56
N ARG A 75 16.78 -2.59 2.71
CA ARG A 75 15.43 -3.14 2.83
C ARG A 75 14.62 -2.32 3.83
N PHE A 76 13.34 -2.12 3.54
CA PHE A 76 12.36 -1.61 4.48
C PHE A 76 12.17 -2.60 5.64
N ARG A 77 12.01 -2.06 6.85
CA ARG A 77 11.46 -2.83 7.97
C ARG A 77 9.99 -3.06 7.68
N TRP A 78 9.56 -4.31 7.66
CA TRP A 78 8.21 -4.69 7.25
C TRP A 78 7.66 -5.78 8.17
N PRO A 79 6.41 -5.66 8.67
CA PRO A 79 5.80 -6.66 9.52
C PRO A 79 5.55 -7.96 8.76
N GLU A 80 5.77 -9.08 9.43
CA GLU A 80 5.44 -10.40 8.91
C GLU A 80 3.96 -10.69 9.10
N SER A 81 3.40 -11.54 8.24
CA SER A 81 2.02 -12.02 8.36
C SER A 81 1.86 -12.73 9.72
N GLY A 82 1.25 -12.06 10.69
CA GLY A 82 1.11 -12.53 12.08
C GLY A 82 1.55 -11.52 13.14
N HIS A 83 2.24 -10.44 12.76
CA HIS A 83 2.61 -9.38 13.71
C HIS A 83 1.48 -8.34 13.77
N LYS A 84 0.67 -8.39 14.83
CA LYS A 84 -0.21 -7.28 15.22
C LYS A 84 0.68 -6.19 15.81
N VAL A 85 0.78 -5.05 15.15
CA VAL A 85 1.25 -3.79 15.78
C VAL A 85 0.07 -3.07 16.40
#